data_AF-A0A6N3DMR6-F1
#
_entry.id   AF-A0A6N3DMR6-F1
#
_cell.length_a   1.000
_cell.length_b   1.000
_cell.length_c   1.000
_cell.angle_alpha   90.00
_cell.angle_beta   90.00
_cell.angle_gamma   90.00
#
_symmetry.space_group_name_H-M   'P 1'
#
loop_
_entity.id
_entity.type
_entity.pdbx_description
1 polymer ?
#
loop_
_entity_poly.entity_id
_entity_poly.type
_entity_poly.pdbx_seq_one_letter_code
_entity_poly.pdbx_strand_id
1 'polypeptide(L)' 'MREAKYETVEIMVDAELLEQLKPIIEPMGLTPESLAVQFIEWCVAPETQNEAISLLIKWKEEMELSSRQSR' A
#
# COMPACT_ATOMS: atom_id res chain seq x y z
N MET A 1 23.82 16.35 -14.75
CA MET A 1 22.97 15.68 -13.74
C MET A 1 22.08 14.71 -14.50
N ARG A 2 21.91 13.45 -14.07
CA ARG A 2 20.85 12.60 -14.63
C ARG A 2 19.55 13.04 -13.96
N GLU A 3 18.64 13.63 -14.72
CA GLU A 3 17.29 13.89 -14.23
C GLU A 3 16.65 12.55 -13.91
N ALA A 4 16.14 12.41 -12.68
CA ALA A 4 15.36 11.23 -12.32
C ALA A 4 14.06 11.25 -13.13
N LYS A 5 13.83 10.21 -13.92
CA LYS A 5 12.55 10.02 -14.62
C LYS A 5 11.56 9.47 -13.60
N TYR A 6 10.62 10.30 -13.17
CA TYR A 6 9.50 9.88 -12.34
C TYR A 6 8.37 9.34 -13.20
N GLU A 7 7.69 8.32 -12.70
CA GLU A 7 6.46 7.79 -13.30
C GLU A 7 5.31 8.03 -12.34
N THR A 8 4.19 8.54 -12.85
CA THR A 8 2.99 8.78 -12.07
C THR A 8 2.10 7.54 -12.13
N VAL A 9 1.66 7.08 -10.97
CA VAL A 9 0.72 5.97 -10.83
C VAL A 9 -0.55 6.50 -10.16
N GLU A 10 -1.70 6.24 -10.78
CA GLU A 10 -3.00 6.57 -10.21
C GLU A 10 -3.57 5.35 -9.47
N ILE A 11 -3.92 5.53 -8.20
CA ILE A 11 -4.49 4.48 -7.35
C ILE A 11 -5.89 4.93 -6.93
N MET A 12 -6.90 4.16 -7.33
CA MET A 12 -8.27 4.37 -6.87
C MET A 12 -8.46 3.70 -5.52
N VAL A 13 -8.92 4.48 -4.54
CA VAL A 13 -9.23 4.01 -3.19
C VAL A 13 -10.69 4.28 -2.91
N ASP A 14 -11.34 3.33 -2.25
CA ASP A 14 -12.71 3.50 -1.77
C ASP A 14 -12.80 4.70 -0.80
N ALA A 15 -13.86 5.50 -0.92
CA ALA A 15 -14.02 6.72 -0.14
C ALA A 15 -14.18 6.44 1.37
N GLU A 16 -14.89 5.37 1.73
CA GLU A 16 -15.08 4.97 3.13
C GLU A 16 -13.74 4.52 3.72
N LEU A 17 -12.97 3.73 2.97
CA LEU A 17 -11.63 3.31 3.40
C LEU A 17 -10.72 4.52 3.61
N LEU A 18 -10.77 5.52 2.73
CA LEU A 18 -9.97 6.73 2.85
C LEU A 18 -10.35 7.56 4.09
N GLU A 19 -11.64 7.67 4.40
CA GLU A 19 -12.12 8.33 5.61
C GLU A 19 -11.68 7.61 6.88
N GLN A 20 -11.71 6.27 6.88
CA GLN A 20 -11.23 5.45 8.00
C GLN A 20 -9.71 5.54 8.18
N LEU A 21 -8.95 5.68 7.10
CA LEU A 21 -7.48 5.73 7.13
C LEU A 21 -6.95 7.05 7.72
N LYS A 22 -7.54 8.19 7.32
CA LYS A 22 -7.10 9.53 7.73
C LYS A 22 -6.81 9.69 9.23
N PRO A 23 -7.72 9.35 10.17
CA PRO A 23 -7.47 9.53 11.60
C PRO A 23 -6.32 8.67 12.15
N ILE A 24 -5.94 7.59 11.45
CA ILE A 24 -4.82 6.73 11.84
C ILE A 24 -3.48 7.37 11.47
N ILE A 25 -3.42 8.00 10.29
CA ILE A 25 -2.16 8.46 9.69
C ILE A 25 -1.86 9.94 9.95
N GLU A 26 -2.88 10.76 10.17
CA GLU A 26 -2.72 12.19 10.48
C GLU A 26 -1.86 12.44 11.74
N PRO A 27 -2.01 11.70 12.86
CA PRO A 27 -1.14 11.86 14.02
C PRO A 27 0.33 11.55 13.75
N MET A 28 0.61 10.77 12.70
CA MET A 28 1.97 10.41 12.25
C MET A 28 2.54 11.46 11.27
N GLY A 29 1.75 12.49 10.91
CA GLY A 29 2.14 13.51 9.93
C GLY A 29 2.15 12.99 8.49
N LEU A 30 1.41 11.91 8.22
CA LEU A 30 1.40 11.25 6.91
C LEU A 30 0.13 11.62 6.13
N THR A 31 0.29 11.80 4.82
CA THR A 31 -0.83 11.78 3.86
C THR A 31 -1.00 10.37 3.27
N PRO A 32 -2.17 10.02 2.73
CA PRO A 32 -2.39 8.74 2.05
C PRO A 32 -1.36 8.46 0.94
N GLU A 33 -0.99 9.48 0.16
CA GLU A 33 0.00 9.37 -0.91
C GLU A 33 1.40 9.10 -0.35
N SER A 34 1.79 9.80 0.72
CA SER A 34 3.08 9.57 1.37
C SER A 34 3.19 8.17 1.99
N LEU A 35 2.07 7.66 2.52
CA LEU A 35 1.99 6.30 3.03
C LEU A 35 2.11 5.27 1.91
N ALA A 36 1.44 5.49 0.78
CA ALA A 36 1.54 4.61 -0.39
C ALA A 36 2.98 4.54 -0.94
N VAL A 37 3.66 5.69 -1.03
CA VAL A 37 5.08 5.74 -1.44
C VAL A 37 5.96 4.97 -0.46
N GLN A 38 5.83 5.24 0.85
CA GLN A 38 6.62 4.54 1.88
C GLN A 38 6.37 3.03 1.86
N PHE A 39 5.12 2.60 1.63
CA PHE A 39 4.80 1.19 1.50
C PHE A 39 5.49 0.55 0.29
N ILE A 40 5.49 1.22 -0.87
CA ILE A 40 6.17 0.72 -2.08
C ILE A 40 7.68 0.68 -1.87
N GLU A 41 8.26 1.72 -1.29
CA GLU A 41 9.69 1.75 -0.92
C GLU A 41 10.05 0.60 0.02
N TRP A 42 9.23 0.38 1.05
CA TRP A 42 9.38 -0.74 1.98
C TRP A 42 9.26 -2.11 1.28
N CYS A 43 8.41 -2.25 0.26
CA CYS A 43 8.29 -3.49 -0.50
C CYS A 43 9.54 -3.82 -1.32
N VAL A 44 10.28 -2.81 -1.78
CA VAL A 44 11.46 -3.00 -2.66
C VAL A 44 12.78 -2.89 -1.92
N ALA A 45 12.77 -2.42 -0.67
CA ALA A 45 13.96 -2.30 0.16
C ALA A 45 14.53 -3.69 0.50
N PRO A 46 15.84 -3.96 0.25
CA PRO A 46 16.43 -5.28 0.44
C PRO A 46 16.27 -5.87 1.85
N GLU A 47 16.24 -5.02 2.86
CA GLU A 47 16.10 -5.37 4.28
C GLU A 47 14.71 -5.91 4.63
N THR A 48 13.67 -5.51 3.90
CA THR A 48 12.26 -5.78 4.23
C THR A 48 11.54 -6.58 3.14
N GLN A 49 12.16 -6.75 1.97
CA GLN A 49 11.56 -7.40 0.80
C GLN A 49 11.00 -8.80 1.09
N ASN A 50 11.70 -9.64 1.86
CA ASN A 50 11.22 -10.99 2.19
C ASN A 50 9.96 -10.98 3.06
N GLU A 51 9.91 -10.05 4.03
CA GLU A 51 8.73 -9.84 4.86
C GLU A 51 7.58 -9.29 4.01
N ALA A 52 7.85 -8.31 3.15
CA ALA A 52 6.88 -7.75 2.22
C ALA A 52 6.26 -8.80 1.30
N ILE A 53 7.08 -9.67 0.69
CA ILE A 53 6.61 -10.77 -0.16
C ILE A 53 5.69 -11.70 0.62
N SER A 54 6.10 -12.09 1.83
CA SER A 54 5.32 -13.00 2.67
C SER A 54 3.95 -12.41 3.03
N LEU A 55 3.93 -11.12 3.37
CA LEU A 55 2.71 -10.40 3.71
C LEU A 55 1.77 -10.23 2.51
N LEU A 56 2.31 -9.86 1.35
CA LEU A 56 1.54 -9.69 0.11
C LEU A 56 0.93 -11.01 -0.37
N ILE A 57 1.64 -12.14 -0.24
CA ILE A 57 1.10 -13.46 -0.54
C ILE A 57 -0.08 -13.76 0.38
N LYS A 58 0.08 -13.55 1.69
CA LYS A 58 -0.99 -13.77 2.67
C LYS A 58 -2.24 -12.93 2.35
N TRP A 59 -2.08 -11.63 2.08
CA TRP A 59 -3.21 -10.77 1.73
C TRP A 59 -3.89 -11.18 0.44
N LYS A 60 -3.13 -11.61 -0.57
CA LYS A 60 -3.69 -12.16 -1.80
C LYS A 60 -4.58 -13.37 -1.51
N GLU A 61 -4.12 -14.30 -0.69
CA GLU A 61 -4.91 -15.49 -0.30
C GLU A 61 -6.18 -15.10 0.48
N GLU A 62 -6.09 -14.15 1.41
CA GLU A 62 -7.25 -13.64 2.18
C GLU A 62 -8.28 -12.94 1.27
N MET A 63 -7.82 -12.16 0.29
CA MET A 63 -8.69 -11.53 -0.71
C MET A 63 -9.37 -12.56 -1.62
N GLU A 64 -8.64 -13.60 -2.05
CA GLU A 64 -9.23 -14.68 -2.84
C GLU A 64 -10.27 -15.47 -2.04
N LEU A 65 -10.01 -15.77 -0.77
CA LEU A 65 -10.94 -16.49 0.09
C LEU A 65 -12.22 -15.67 0.38
N SER A 66 -12.09 -14.39 0.70
CA SER A 66 -13.25 -13.51 0.91
C SER A 66 -14.11 -13.38 -0.36
N SER A 67 -13.48 -13.24 -1.53
CA SER A 67 -14.19 -13.17 -2.82
C SER A 67 -14.97 -14.44 -3.17
N ARG A 68 -14.52 -15.62 -2.69
CA ARG A 68 -15.19 -16.91 -2.89
C ARG A 68 -16.35 -17.14 -1.94
N GLN A 69 -16.28 -16.59 -0.72
CA GLN A 69 -17.34 -16.73 0.29
C GLN A 69 -18.52 -15.77 0.05
N SER A 70 -18.32 -14.69 -0.71
CA SER A 70 -19.38 -13.76 -1.10
C SER A 70 -20.12 -14.16 -2.40
N ARG A 71 -19.88 -15.36 -2.93
CA ARG A 71 -20.58 -15.96 -4.08
C ARG A 71 -21.46 -17.12 -3.65
#